data_AF-A0A7W5ZGE4-F1
#
_entry.id   AF-A0A7W5ZGE4-F1
#
_cell.length_a   1.000
_cell.length_b   1.000
_cell.length_c   1.000
_cell.angle_alpha   90.00
_cell.angle_beta   90.00
_cell.angle_gamma   90.00
#
_symmetry.space_group_name_H-M   'P 1'
#
loop_
_entity.id
_entity.type
_entity.pdbx_description
1 polymer ?
#
loop_
_entity_poly.entity_id
_entity_poly.type
_entity_poly.pdbx_seq_one_letter_code
_entity_poly.pdbx_strand_id
1 'polypeptide(L)' 'MEQVLENEDWTLRVSRLLDLIKRSLEAIERHKAANSPDFIVEQYQHLRDEHLAELDELLQGSNMTIQLRNVGNAA' A
#
# COMPACT_ATOMS: atom_id res chain seq x y z
N MET A 1 -7.40 -28.56 6.18
CA MET A 1 -6.41 -27.82 7.01
C MET A 1 -5.58 -26.90 6.15
N GLU A 2 -5.06 -27.36 5.01
CA GLU A 2 -4.21 -26.57 4.09
C GLU A 2 -4.83 -25.24 3.62
N GLN A 3 -6.09 -25.26 3.15
CA GLN A 3 -6.80 -24.04 2.71
C GLN A 3 -7.03 -22.98 3.80
N VAL A 4 -7.07 -23.38 5.08
CA VAL A 4 -7.25 -22.41 6.19
C VAL A 4 -5.94 -21.67 6.44
N LEU A 5 -4.81 -22.39 6.40
CA LEU A 5 -3.48 -21.82 6.56
C LEU A 5 -3.11 -20.89 5.40
N GLU A 6 -3.47 -21.27 4.17
CA GLU A 6 -3.30 -20.41 2.99
C GLU A 6 -4.11 -19.11 3.09
N ASN A 7 -5.34 -19.17 3.59
CA ASN A 7 -6.19 -17.99 3.80
C ASN A 7 -5.69 -17.08 4.93
N GLU A 8 -5.14 -17.65 6.01
CA GLU A 8 -4.54 -16.89 7.11
C GLU A 8 -3.27 -16.16 6.66
N ASP A 9 -2.38 -16.83 5.92
CA ASP A 9 -1.18 -16.22 5.34
C ASP A 9 -1.56 -15.11 4.35
N TRP A 10 -2.51 -15.38 3.46
CA TRP A 10 -3.00 -14.40 2.51
C TRP A 10 -3.59 -13.16 3.21
N THR A 11 -4.42 -13.35 4.25
CA THR A 11 -5.03 -12.24 5.01
C THR A 11 -3.96 -11.42 5.73
N LEU A 12 -2.96 -12.08 6.31
CA LEU A 12 -1.84 -11.42 6.98
C LEU A 12 -1.03 -10.56 6.00
N ARG A 13 -0.75 -11.09 4.81
CA ARG A 13 -0.03 -10.36 3.75
C ARG A 13 -0.80 -9.14 3.27
N VAL A 14 -2.11 -9.28 3.02
CA VAL A 14 -2.98 -8.14 2.66
C VAL A 14 -2.98 -7.07 3.76
N SER A 15 -3.18 -7.46 5.01
CA SER A 15 -3.21 -6.55 6.16
C SER A 15 -1.88 -5.78 6.30
N ARG A 16 -0.75 -6.49 6.16
CA ARG A 16 0.58 -5.89 6.20
C ARG A 16 0.78 -4.87 5.08
N LEU A 17 0.38 -5.19 3.84
CA LEU A 17 0.53 -4.28 2.71
C LEU A 17 -0.31 -3.01 2.88
N LEU A 18 -1.54 -3.14 3.37
CA LEU A 18 -2.39 -1.99 3.69
C LEU A 18 -1.76 -1.08 4.76
N ASP A 19 -1.17 -1.64 5.82
CA ASP A 19 -0.48 -0.86 6.85
C ASP A 19 0.75 -0.14 6.29
N LEU A 20 1.53 -0.79 5.43
CA LEU A 20 2.69 -0.20 4.77
C LEU A 20 2.32 0.94 3.82
N ILE A 21 1.26 0.76 3.03
CA ILE A 21 0.72 1.81 2.15
C ILE A 21 0.28 3.01 2.98
N LYS A 22 -0.47 2.78 4.06
CA LYS A 22 -0.92 3.84 4.97
C LYS A 22 0.24 4.62 5.56
N ARG A 23 1.25 3.93 6.11
CA ARG A 23 2.45 4.57 6.67
C ARG A 23 3.21 5.39 5.63
N SER A 24 3.28 4.90 4.40
CA SER A 24 3.94 5.60 3.29
C SER A 24 3.19 6.90 2.94
N LEU A 25 1.85 6.86 2.89
CA LEU A 25 1.02 8.06 2.69
C LEU A 25 1.22 9.09 3.82
N GLU A 26 1.16 8.66 5.08
CA GLU A 26 1.39 9.55 6.23
C GLU A 26 2.80 10.16 6.22
N ALA A 27 3.82 9.41 5.77
CA ALA A 27 5.18 9.92 5.63
C ALA A 27 5.28 10.98 4.51
N ILE A 28 4.65 10.72 3.36
CA ILE A 28 4.57 11.69 2.24
C ILE A 28 3.93 13.00 2.72
N GLU A 29 2.79 12.93 3.40
CA GLU A 29 2.09 14.10 3.93
C GLU A 29 2.96 14.88 4.92
N ARG A 30 3.59 14.18 5.86
CA ARG A 30 4.49 14.79 6.85
C ARG A 30 5.67 15.48 6.19
N HIS A 31 6.32 14.85 5.21
CA HIS A 31 7.49 15.41 4.54
C HIS A 31 7.14 16.59 3.63
N LYS A 32 5.99 16.54 2.95
CA LYS A 32 5.44 17.69 2.21
C LYS A 32 5.14 18.86 3.14
N ALA A 33 4.46 18.62 4.26
CA ALA A 33 4.13 19.67 5.24
C ALA A 33 5.38 20.29 5.89
N ALA A 34 6.45 19.50 6.05
CA ALA A 34 7.72 19.94 6.60
C ALA A 34 8.65 20.63 5.57
N ASN A 35 8.24 20.79 4.30
CA ASN A 35 9.09 21.24 3.20
C ASN A 35 10.43 20.47 3.14
N SER A 36 10.37 19.15 3.35
CA SER A 36 11.54 18.29 3.18
C SER A 36 11.99 18.30 1.71
N PRO A 37 13.26 17.98 1.43
CA PRO A 37 13.72 17.82 0.05
C PRO A 37 12.85 16.86 -0.77
N ASP A 38 12.60 17.20 -2.03
CA ASP A 38 11.71 16.44 -2.92
C ASP A 38 12.11 14.96 -3.04
N PHE A 39 13.42 14.66 -3.07
CA PHE A 39 13.92 13.28 -3.14
C PHE A 39 13.49 12.40 -1.96
N ILE A 40 13.16 12.98 -0.80
CA ILE A 40 12.62 12.23 0.34
C ILE A 40 11.15 11.86 0.07
N VAL A 41 10.37 12.81 -0.45
CA VAL A 41 8.97 12.57 -0.82
C VAL A 41 8.87 11.53 -1.93
N GLU A 42 9.73 11.63 -2.94
CA GLU A 42 9.80 10.69 -4.07
C GLU A 42 10.10 9.25 -3.60
N GLN A 43 11.00 9.07 -2.62
CA GLN A 43 11.29 7.74 -2.07
C GLN A 43 10.07 7.11 -1.39
N TYR A 44 9.30 7.88 -0.61
CA TYR A 44 8.07 7.34 -0.01
C TYR A 44 6.96 7.10 -1.03
N GLN A 45 6.89 7.91 -2.10
CA GLN A 45 5.99 7.66 -3.22
C GLN A 45 6.34 6.35 -3.93
N HIS A 46 7.63 6.12 -4.18
CA HIS A 46 8.10 4.89 -4.79
C HIS A 46 7.77 3.67 -3.92
N LEU A 47 8.07 3.71 -2.62
CA LEU A 47 7.71 2.65 -1.68
C LEU A 47 6.20 2.38 -1.65
N ARG A 48 5.37 3.43 -1.64
CA ARG A 48 3.91 3.27 -1.71
C ARG A 48 3.50 2.53 -2.98
N ASP A 49 4.08 2.90 -4.12
CA ASP A 49 3.73 2.33 -5.42
C ASP A 49 4.15 0.86 -5.53
N GLU A 50 5.31 0.49 -4.97
CA GLU A 50 5.74 -0.92 -4.85
C GLU A 50 4.75 -1.75 -4.02
N HIS A 51 4.34 -1.26 -2.85
CA HIS A 51 3.36 -1.99 -2.01
C HIS A 51 1.98 -2.08 -2.67
N LEU A 52 1.57 -1.05 -3.42
CA LEU A 52 0.32 -1.07 -4.18
C LEU A 52 0.36 -2.11 -5.31
N ALA A 53 1.49 -2.24 -6.00
CA ALA A 53 1.69 -3.25 -7.02
C ALA A 53 1.66 -4.67 -6.43
N GLU A 54 2.36 -4.91 -5.32
CA GLU A 54 2.32 -6.21 -4.63
C GLU A 54 0.90 -6.54 -4.13
N LEU A 55 0.19 -5.54 -3.62
CA LEU A 55 -1.19 -5.72 -3.18
C LEU A 55 -2.11 -6.07 -4.36
N ASP A 56 -1.96 -5.40 -5.50
CA ASP A 56 -2.73 -5.72 -6.71
C ASP A 56 -2.49 -7.17 -7.16
N GLU A 57 -1.22 -7.59 -7.26
CA GLU A 57 -0.84 -8.97 -7.60
C GLU A 57 -1.46 -9.99 -6.62
N LEU A 58 -1.43 -9.69 -5.32
CA LEU A 58 -2.01 -10.56 -4.29
C LEU A 58 -3.54 -10.66 -4.37
N LEU A 59 -4.18 -9.62 -4.91
CA LEU A 59 -5.64 -9.53 -5.05
C LEU A 59 -6.13 -10.06 -6.39
N GLN A 60 -5.33 -10.10 -7.45
CA GLN A 60 -5.72 -10.63 -8.76
C GLN A 60 -6.25 -12.08 -8.72
N GLY A 61 -5.79 -12.88 -7.75
CA GLY A 61 -6.30 -14.24 -7.50
C GLY A 61 -7.60 -14.31 -6.68
N SER A 62 -8.02 -13.19 -6.10
CA SER A 62 -9.27 -13.04 -5.36
C SER A 62 -10.27 -12.28 -6.23
N ASN A 63 -11.57 -12.62 -6.20
CA ASN A 63 -12.60 -11.86 -6.92
C ASN A 63 -12.81 -10.42 -6.40
N MET A 64 -11.84 -9.87 -5.66
CA MET A 64 -11.86 -8.53 -5.10
C MET A 64 -11.09 -7.58 -6.00
N THR A 65 -11.81 -6.75 -6.74
CA THR A 65 -11.21 -5.64 -7.47
C THR A 65 -11.11 -4.44 -6.51
N ILE A 66 -9.92 -4.13 -5.98
CA ILE A 66 -9.72 -2.85 -5.29
C ILE A 66 -9.53 -1.77 -6.35
N GLN A 67 -10.50 -0.87 -6.49
CA GLN A 67 -10.30 0.36 -7.25
C GLN A 67 -9.41 1.31 -6.43
N LEU A 68 -8.10 1.12 -6.49
CA LEU A 68 -7.09 1.96 -5.83
C LEU A 68 -6.99 3.39 -6.41
N ARG A 69 -7.81 3.73 -7.42
CA ARG A 69 -7.70 4.98 -8.21
C ARG A 69 -7.96 6.28 -7.43
N ASN A 70 -8.44 6.25 -6.19
CA ASN A 70 -8.84 7.47 -5.46
C ASN A 70 -8.06 7.79 -4.19
N VAL A 71 -7.04 7.03 -3.81
CA VAL A 71 -6.21 7.38 -2.63
C VAL A 71 -5.22 8.53 -2.93
N GLY A 72 -5.08 8.91 -4.21
CA GLY A 72 -4.22 10.01 -4.65
C GLY A 72 -4.88 11.40 -4.67
N ASN A 73 -6.18 11.52 -4.35
CA ASN A 73 -6.93 12.76 -4.56
C ASN A 73 -7.91 13.06 -3.40
N ALA A 74 -7.38 13.09 -2.18
CA ALA A 74 -7.95 13.89 -1.10
C ALA A 74 -6.99 15.06 -0.87
N ALA A 75 -7.01 16.00 -1.82
CA ALA A 75 -6.45 17.34 -1.66
C ALA A 75 -7.54 18.28 -1.12
#